data_AF-A0A7W7ZDS8-F1
#
_entry.id   AF-A0A7W7ZDS8-F1
#
_cell.length_a   1.000
_cell.length_b   1.000
_cell.length_c   1.000
_cell.angle_alpha   90.00
_cell.angle_beta   90.00
_cell.angle_gamma   90.00
#
_symmetry.space_group_name_H-M   'P 1'
#
loop_
_entity.id
_entity.type
_entity.pdbx_description
1 polymer ?
#
loop_
_entity_poly.entity_id
_entity_poly.type
_entity_poly.pdbx_seq_one_letter_code
_entity_poly.pdbx_strand_id
1 'polypeptide(L)'
;MEKNRAFWKDQNGRLAKVPSPRDMSQPEIKQIVGDLDGRLWMIITGYGEFTLQDGKWERIPVFEGEDRDITPNAQFTDALGHVWLVYCACNAIVMIDGAKTHILYAGPWARSDRAPGRYAAGRIGVDD
;
A
#
# COMPACT_ATOMS: atom_id res chain seq x y z
N MET A 1 20.38 22.94 -5.93
CA MET A 1 20.96 21.65 -5.51
C MET A 1 19.89 20.59 -5.72
N GLU A 2 20.06 19.71 -6.71
CA GLU A 2 19.06 18.68 -7.04
C GLU A 2 19.10 17.60 -5.94
N LYS A 3 17.97 17.39 -5.23
CA LYS A 3 17.86 16.32 -4.24
C LYS A 3 17.73 14.99 -4.98
N ASN A 4 18.83 14.25 -5.08
CA ASN A 4 18.81 12.89 -5.64
C ASN A 4 18.17 11.93 -4.62
N ARG A 5 16.84 11.79 -4.69
CA ARG A 5 16.10 10.81 -3.90
C ARG A 5 16.30 9.44 -4.53
N ALA A 6 16.90 8.52 -3.77
CA ALA A 6 17.18 7.16 -4.22
C ALA A 6 16.94 6.18 -3.08
N PHE A 7 16.45 5.00 -3.42
CA PHE A 7 16.31 3.89 -2.49
C PHE A 7 17.63 3.10 -2.45
N TRP A 8 18.08 2.75 -1.25
CA TRP A 8 19.34 2.06 -1.02
C TRP A 8 19.09 0.82 -0.17
N LYS A 9 19.76 -0.27 -0.50
CA LYS A 9 19.80 -1.50 0.28
C LYS A 9 21.19 -1.63 0.91
N ASP A 10 21.25 -1.84 2.22
CA ASP A 10 22.49 -2.25 2.85
C ASP A 10 22.76 -3.74 2.58
N GLN A 11 23.98 -4.02 2.14
CA GLN A 11 24.49 -5.37 1.87
C GLN A 11 25.76 -5.56 2.68
N ASN A 12 25.59 -5.76 3.99
CA ASN A 12 26.67 -5.95 4.96
C ASN A 12 27.66 -4.78 5.01
N GLY A 13 27.15 -3.56 5.17
CA GLY A 13 27.94 -2.32 5.21
C GLY A 13 28.24 -1.73 3.83
N ARG A 14 27.77 -2.35 2.75
CA ARG A 14 27.83 -1.79 1.39
C ARG A 14 26.44 -1.36 0.94
N LEU A 15 26.26 -0.04 0.78
CA LEU A 15 25.04 0.51 0.19
C LEU A 15 25.01 0.25 -1.32
N ALA A 16 23.98 -0.47 -1.77
CA ALA A 16 23.66 -0.68 -3.17
C ALA A 16 22.39 0.11 -3.53
N LYS A 17 22.44 0.86 -4.63
CA LYS A 17 21.26 1.58 -5.13
C LYS A 17 20.25 0.56 -5.63
N VAL A 18 19.02 0.66 -5.14
CA VAL A 18 17.90 -0.13 -5.65
C VAL A 18 17.30 0.62 -6.84
N PRO A 19 17.15 -0.04 -8.01
CA PRO A 19 16.48 0.57 -9.15
C PRO A 19 15.04 0.95 -8.79
N SER A 20 14.58 2.11 -9.26
CA SER A 20 13.17 2.49 -9.18
C SER A 20 12.28 1.49 -9.92
N PRO A 21 10.99 1.39 -9.58
CA PRO A 21 10.00 0.76 -10.47
C PRO A 21 10.10 1.35 -11.88
N ARG A 22 9.76 0.54 -12.90
CA ARG A 22 9.74 1.01 -14.28
C ARG A 22 8.73 2.16 -14.44
N ASP A 23 9.00 3.04 -15.40
CA ASP A 23 8.11 4.14 -15.78
C ASP A 23 7.84 5.20 -14.69
N MET A 24 8.68 5.25 -13.65
CA MET A 24 8.63 6.28 -12.61
C MET A 24 9.84 7.20 -12.68
N SER A 25 9.61 8.49 -12.87
CA SER A 25 10.64 9.52 -12.70
C SER A 25 10.68 9.95 -11.24
N GLN A 26 11.81 9.70 -10.57
CA GLN A 26 12.09 10.18 -9.20
C GLN A 26 11.00 9.81 -8.17
N PRO A 27 10.70 8.50 -7.96
CA PRO A 27 9.64 8.10 -7.03
C PRO A 27 9.93 8.59 -5.60
N GLU A 28 8.93 9.22 -4.99
CA GLU A 28 8.96 9.56 -3.57
C GLU A 28 8.39 8.39 -2.77
N ILE A 29 9.29 7.60 -2.17
CA ILE A 29 8.90 6.56 -1.22
C ILE A 29 8.58 7.23 0.10
N LYS A 30 7.31 7.13 0.52
CA LYS A 30 6.81 7.73 1.76
C LYS A 30 7.01 6.80 2.96
N GLN A 31 6.86 5.49 2.75
CA GLN A 31 6.97 4.49 3.81
C GLN A 31 7.43 3.15 3.26
N ILE A 32 8.16 2.39 4.09
CA ILE A 32 8.65 1.02 3.81
C ILE A 32 8.35 0.15 5.03
N VAL A 33 7.76 -1.03 4.84
CA VAL A 33 7.59 -2.06 5.88
C VAL A 33 7.95 -3.42 5.27
N GLY A 34 8.44 -4.36 6.09
CA GLY A 34 8.67 -5.73 5.67
C GLY A 34 7.53 -6.63 6.15
N ASP A 35 7.13 -7.59 5.33
CA ASP A 35 6.27 -8.70 5.77
C ASP A 35 7.09 -9.89 6.28
N LEU A 36 6.40 -10.94 6.73
CA LEU A 36 7.01 -12.15 7.29
C LEU A 36 7.80 -12.96 6.25
N ASP A 37 7.52 -12.78 4.95
CA ASP A 37 8.22 -13.44 3.85
C ASP A 37 9.45 -12.65 3.37
N GLY A 38 9.76 -11.53 4.03
CA GLY A 38 10.87 -10.65 3.67
C GLY A 38 10.62 -9.79 2.44
N ARG A 39 9.37 -9.74 1.95
CA ARG A 39 8.96 -8.82 0.89
C ARG A 39 8.75 -7.43 1.49
N LEU A 40 9.24 -6.42 0.79
CA LEU A 40 9.12 -5.03 1.20
C LEU A 40 7.87 -4.42 0.60
N TRP A 41 7.01 -3.86 1.43
CA TRP A 41 5.85 -3.07 1.06
C TRP A 41 6.17 -1.60 1.11
N MET A 42 5.77 -0.85 0.09
CA MET A 42 6.13 0.54 -0.09
C MET A 42 4.96 1.38 -0.55
N ILE A 43 4.89 2.57 0.04
CA ILE A 43 4.02 3.65 -0.41
C ILE A 43 4.82 4.56 -1.31
N ILE A 44 4.38 4.74 -2.56
CA ILE A 44 4.98 5.68 -3.51
C ILE A 44 3.98 6.80 -3.79
N THR A 45 4.33 8.03 -3.42
CA THR A 45 3.45 9.20 -3.55
C THR A 45 2.98 9.36 -5.00
N GLY A 46 1.66 9.31 -5.22
CA GLY A 46 1.04 9.51 -6.53
C GLY A 46 1.03 8.28 -7.44
N TYR A 47 1.52 7.14 -6.96
CA TYR A 47 1.52 5.87 -7.71
C TYR A 47 0.83 4.72 -6.97
N GLY A 48 0.58 4.87 -5.65
CA GLY A 48 -0.06 3.86 -4.81
C GLY A 48 0.92 2.94 -4.10
N GLU A 49 0.57 1.67 -3.99
CA GLU A 49 1.25 0.66 -3.20
C GLU A 49 2.02 -0.33 -4.08
N PHE A 50 3.25 -0.61 -3.65
CA PHE A 50 4.16 -1.49 -4.37
C PHE A 50 4.80 -2.47 -3.41
N THR A 51 5.15 -3.63 -3.93
CA THR A 51 6.04 -4.58 -3.28
C THR A 51 7.36 -4.69 -4.02
N LEU A 52 8.40 -5.02 -3.27
CA LEU A 52 9.71 -5.40 -3.81
C LEU A 52 10.14 -6.71 -3.17
N GLN A 53 10.34 -7.71 -4.01
CA GLN A 53 10.89 -9.01 -3.62
C GLN A 53 11.88 -9.46 -4.69
N ASP A 54 13.07 -9.90 -4.27
CA ASP A 54 14.14 -10.36 -5.17
C ASP A 54 14.46 -9.39 -6.32
N GLY A 55 14.43 -8.08 -6.03
CA GLY A 55 14.70 -7.02 -7.01
C GLY A 55 13.57 -6.75 -8.00
N LYS A 56 12.42 -7.42 -7.86
CA LYS A 56 11.24 -7.23 -8.70
C LYS A 56 10.21 -6.37 -8.00
N TRP A 57 9.81 -5.31 -8.70
CA TRP A 57 8.73 -4.44 -8.28
C TRP A 57 7.39 -4.95 -8.80
N GLU A 58 6.38 -4.95 -7.95
CA GLU A 58 5.01 -5.28 -8.30
C GLU A 58 4.06 -4.25 -7.69
N ARG A 59 3.11 -3.75 -8.48
CA ARG A 59 2.06 -2.86 -7.99
C ARG A 59 0.95 -3.70 -7.37
N ILE A 60 0.47 -3.33 -6.19
CA ILE A 60 -0.63 -4.00 -5.52
C ILE A 60 -1.86 -3.09 -5.59
N PRO A 61 -2.72 -3.22 -6.62
CA PRO A 61 -3.88 -2.34 -6.74
C PRO A 61 -4.89 -2.68 -5.63
N VAL A 62 -5.09 -1.75 -4.72
CA VAL A 62 -6.18 -1.82 -3.73
C VAL A 62 -7.49 -1.28 -4.31
N PHE A 63 -7.38 -0.21 -5.09
CA PHE A 63 -8.49 0.39 -5.83
C PHE A 63 -8.26 0.26 -7.34
N GLU A 64 -9.35 0.33 -8.10
CA GLU A 64 -9.35 0.26 -9.56
C GLU A 64 -9.83 1.58 -10.18
N GLY A 65 -9.83 1.66 -11.51
CA GLY A 65 -10.41 2.80 -12.22
C GLY A 65 -9.66 4.11 -11.98
N GLU A 66 -10.38 5.18 -11.66
CA GLU A 66 -9.79 6.52 -11.41
C GLU A 66 -9.10 6.61 -10.05
N ASP A 67 -9.50 5.78 -9.09
CA ASP A 67 -8.95 5.79 -7.73
C ASP A 67 -7.70 4.90 -7.60
N ARG A 68 -7.24 4.28 -8.69
CA ARG A 68 -6.15 3.30 -8.69
C ARG A 68 -4.84 3.83 -8.07
N ASP A 69 -4.56 5.13 -8.21
CA ASP A 69 -3.30 5.76 -7.77
C ASP A 69 -3.45 6.49 -6.43
N ILE A 70 -4.62 6.36 -5.77
CA ILE A 70 -4.78 6.83 -4.41
C ILE A 70 -3.74 6.11 -3.55
N THR A 71 -2.96 6.92 -2.85
CA THR A 71 -1.86 6.46 -2.02
C THR A 71 -2.31 6.35 -0.56
N PRO A 72 -1.89 5.34 0.22
CA PRO A 72 -2.26 5.26 1.62
C PRO A 72 -1.55 6.36 2.41
N ASN A 73 -2.20 6.78 3.48
CA ASN A 73 -1.65 7.70 4.45
C ASN A 73 -0.62 7.01 5.36
N ALA A 74 -0.83 5.74 5.68
CA ALA A 74 0.03 4.91 6.52
C ALA A 74 -0.05 3.44 6.12
N GLN A 75 1.01 2.69 6.41
CA GLN A 75 1.04 1.22 6.31
C GLN A 75 1.60 0.56 7.58
N PHE A 76 1.25 -0.69 7.83
CA PHE A 76 1.77 -1.49 8.94
C PHE A 76 1.68 -2.98 8.60
N THR A 77 2.64 -3.78 9.07
CA THR A 77 2.59 -5.25 9.01
C THR A 77 2.43 -5.81 10.41
N ASP A 78 1.44 -6.68 10.61
CA ASP A 78 1.19 -7.31 11.91
C ASP A 78 1.93 -8.65 12.08
N ALA A 79 1.87 -9.21 13.29
CA ALA A 79 2.55 -10.46 13.62
C ALA A 79 1.92 -11.71 12.97
N LEU A 80 0.72 -11.58 12.39
CA LEU A 80 0.05 -12.65 11.65
C LEU A 80 0.38 -12.60 10.15
N GLY A 81 1.10 -11.56 9.72
CA GLY A 81 1.51 -11.38 8.33
C GLY A 81 0.56 -10.53 7.51
N HIS A 82 -0.48 -9.94 8.12
CA HIS A 82 -1.36 -9.04 7.38
C HIS A 82 -0.69 -7.69 7.13
N VAL A 83 -1.04 -7.08 5.99
CA VAL A 83 -0.66 -5.70 5.68
C VAL A 83 -1.86 -4.79 5.83
N TRP A 84 -1.73 -3.80 6.71
CA TRP A 84 -2.74 -2.79 6.98
C TRP A 84 -2.39 -1.50 6.27
N LEU A 85 -3.33 -0.96 5.49
CA LEU A 85 -3.21 0.26 4.70
C LEU A 85 -4.33 1.22 5.09
N VAL A 86 -3.98 2.46 5.42
CA VAL A 86 -4.97 3.47 5.84
C VAL A 86 -5.14 4.50 4.75
N TYR A 87 -6.36 4.66 4.24
CA TYR A 87 -6.73 5.63 3.21
C TYR A 87 -7.68 6.68 3.79
N CYS A 88 -7.13 7.78 4.29
CA CYS A 88 -7.94 8.86 4.86
C CYS A 88 -8.85 9.51 3.79
N ALA A 89 -8.40 9.61 2.54
CA ALA A 89 -9.18 10.19 1.45
C ALA A 89 -10.45 9.39 1.12
N CYS A 90 -10.43 8.08 1.40
CA CYS A 90 -11.52 7.14 1.11
C CYS A 90 -12.30 6.74 2.36
N ASN A 91 -11.91 7.25 3.55
CA ASN A 91 -12.39 6.76 4.85
C ASN A 91 -12.30 5.23 4.95
N ALA A 92 -11.20 4.65 4.47
CA ALA A 92 -11.04 3.20 4.39
C ALA A 92 -9.76 2.75 5.12
N ILE A 93 -9.86 1.61 5.78
CA ILE A 93 -8.72 0.79 6.22
C ILE A 93 -8.79 -0.48 5.41
N VAL A 94 -7.67 -0.88 4.81
CA VAL A 94 -7.56 -2.09 4.02
C VAL A 94 -6.61 -3.04 4.71
N MET A 95 -7.03 -4.29 4.86
CA MET A 95 -6.21 -5.39 5.32
C MET A 95 -5.98 -6.34 4.16
N ILE A 96 -4.71 -6.65 3.90
CA ILE A 96 -4.29 -7.65 2.90
C ILE A 96 -3.81 -8.88 3.64
N ASP A 97 -4.46 -10.01 3.37
CA ASP A 97 -4.14 -11.36 3.87
C ASP A 97 -3.76 -12.24 2.67
N GLY A 98 -2.46 -12.25 2.35
CA GLY A 98 -1.93 -12.91 1.16
C GLY A 98 -2.57 -12.36 -0.12
N ALA A 99 -3.42 -13.17 -0.76
CA ALA A 99 -4.15 -12.79 -1.98
C ALA A 99 -5.52 -12.16 -1.71
N LYS A 100 -5.97 -12.12 -0.45
CA LYS A 100 -7.27 -11.55 -0.07
C LYS A 100 -7.11 -10.10 0.35
N THR A 101 -8.08 -9.29 -0.05
CA THR A 101 -8.17 -7.88 0.33
C THR A 101 -9.49 -7.64 1.05
N HIS A 102 -9.41 -7.11 2.27
CA HIS A 102 -10.55 -6.76 3.11
C HIS A 102 -10.59 -5.24 3.28
N ILE A 103 -11.68 -4.61 2.85
CA ILE A 103 -11.84 -3.15 2.94
C ILE A 103 -12.86 -2.84 4.03
N LEU A 104 -12.41 -2.08 5.03
CA LEU A 104 -13.20 -1.61 6.17
C LEU A 104 -13.42 -0.11 6.00
N TYR A 105 -14.66 0.29 5.74
CA TYR A 105 -15.01 1.70 5.64
C TYR A 105 -15.44 2.26 7.01
N ALA A 106 -14.89 3.43 7.35
CA ALA A 106 -15.28 4.17 8.54
C ALA A 106 -16.52 5.04 8.26
N GLY A 107 -17.69 4.50 8.60
CA GLY A 107 -18.95 5.25 8.75
C GLY A 107 -19.86 5.36 7.51
N PRO A 108 -21.12 5.80 7.71
CA PRO A 108 -22.15 5.87 6.64
C PRO A 108 -21.87 6.94 5.57
N TRP A 109 -20.78 7.71 5.71
CA TRP A 109 -20.35 8.77 4.80
C TRP A 109 -19.07 8.42 4.03
N ALA A 110 -18.68 7.12 3.99
CA ALA A 110 -17.77 6.65 2.96
C ALA A 110 -18.33 7.14 1.62
N ARG A 111 -17.60 8.05 0.96
CA ARG A 111 -18.07 8.85 -0.16
C ARG A 111 -18.92 8.02 -1.13
N SER A 112 -20.24 8.21 -1.05
CA SER A 112 -21.22 7.37 -1.75
C SER A 112 -21.13 7.50 -3.27
N ASP A 113 -20.43 8.51 -3.75
CA ASP A 113 -20.15 8.80 -5.16
C ASP A 113 -18.93 8.05 -5.72
N ARG A 114 -18.12 7.41 -4.88
CA ARG A 114 -16.93 6.63 -5.30
C ARG A 114 -16.85 5.22 -4.74
N ALA A 115 -17.80 4.79 -3.91
CA ALA A 115 -17.91 3.39 -3.55
C ALA A 115 -18.23 2.58 -4.84
N PRO A 116 -17.40 1.58 -5.22
CA PRO A 116 -17.78 0.67 -6.29
C PRO A 116 -19.10 0.02 -5.89
N GLY A 117 -20.04 0.00 -6.84
CA GLY A 117 -21.47 -0.22 -6.60
C GLY A 117 -21.77 -1.33 -5.59
N ARG A 118 -22.68 -1.00 -4.67
CA ARG A 118 -23.37 -1.90 -3.73
C ARG A 118 -22.49 -2.61 -2.73
N TYR A 119 -22.25 -1.94 -1.60
CA TYR A 119 -22.26 -2.63 -0.31
C TYR A 119 -23.36 -2.00 0.55
N ALA A 120 -24.40 -2.81 0.81
CA ALA A 120 -25.33 -2.53 1.89
C ALA A 120 -24.51 -2.40 3.18
N ALA A 121 -24.89 -1.48 4.05
CA ALA A 121 -24.31 -1.29 5.37
C ALA A 121 -24.24 -2.63 6.12
N GLY A 122 -23.08 -3.29 6.07
CA GLY A 122 -22.78 -4.48 6.82
C GLY A 122 -22.38 -4.05 8.22
N ARG A 123 -23.21 -4.38 9.20
CA ARG A 123 -22.85 -4.30 10.61
C ARG A 123 -21.55 -5.08 10.85
N ILE A 124 -20.71 -4.54 11.72
CA ILE A 124 -19.60 -5.27 12.35
C ILE A 124 -20.21 -6.49 13.03
N GLY A 125 -19.91 -7.67 12.51
CA GLY A 125 -20.12 -8.96 13.16
C GLY A 125 -18.75 -9.62 13.29
N VAL A 126 -18.39 -9.97 14.52
CA VAL A 126 -17.30 -10.92 14.81
C VAL A 126 -18.01 -12.26 14.93
N ASP A 127 -17.70 -13.21 14.05
CA ASP A 127 -18.19 -14.58 14.21
C ASP A 127 -17.25 -15.31 15.19
N ASP A 128 -17.84 -15.85 16.27
CA ASP A 128 -17.21 -16.77 17.25
C ASP A 128 -16.99 -18.18 16.66
#